data_AF-A0A1E4CNX2-F1
#
_entry.id   AF-A0A1E4CNX2-F1
#
_cell.length_a   1.000
_cell.length_b   1.000
_cell.length_c   1.000
_cell.angle_alpha   90.00
_cell.angle_beta   90.00
_cell.angle_gamma   90.00
#
_symmetry.space_group_name_H-M   'P 1'
#
loop_
_entity.id
_entity.type
_entity.pdbx_description
1 polymer ?
#
loop_
_entity_poly.entity_id
_entity_poly.type
_entity_poly.pdbx_seq_one_letter_code
_entity_poly.pdbx_strand_id
1 'polypeptide(L)'
;MTDAPTRTFEVRHVQLARALFAAVAAIMITFSSDHSAAVGLAVFSGYAIATAIVFFAAAWLVYPAGGRGLPVLLGVEALVAGMVTGIPPLRTTEMFFIVVIAWAVVSGVTELVGGLRARRAGDANGRDGVLIGAITLALAVGLLLVNPTYSLQYVGDLTLTGIVIGVGVFGGYAAVIAVFLGIAGFSPRHTPVVTEAPASSARSAGEIV
;
A
#
# COMPACT_ATOMS: atom_id res chain seq x y z
N MET A 1 31.00 1.10 -21.24
CA MET A 1 29.88 0.80 -20.31
C MET A 1 29.63 2.08 -19.51
N THR A 2 28.61 2.86 -19.86
CA THR A 2 28.23 4.01 -19.03
C THR A 2 27.39 3.48 -17.87
N ASP A 3 27.92 3.56 -16.65
CA ASP A 3 27.15 3.29 -15.44
C ASP A 3 25.87 4.12 -15.47
N ALA A 4 24.72 3.46 -15.32
CA ALA A 4 23.46 4.17 -15.17
C ALA A 4 23.53 5.01 -13.87
N PRO A 5 23.10 6.28 -13.88
CA PRO A 5 23.19 7.12 -12.70
C PRO A 5 22.43 6.49 -11.53
N THR A 6 23.12 6.37 -10.39
CA THR A 6 22.56 5.84 -9.14
C THR A 6 21.41 6.74 -8.70
N ARG A 7 20.16 6.25 -8.75
CA ARG A 7 19.01 7.01 -8.24
C ARG A 7 19.05 7.06 -6.72
N THR A 8 18.97 8.27 -6.16
CA THR A 8 18.91 8.49 -4.70
C THR A 8 17.68 7.82 -4.07
N PHE A 9 16.56 7.74 -4.80
CA PHE A 9 15.33 7.11 -4.34
C PHE A 9 14.94 5.89 -5.18
N GLU A 10 14.85 4.76 -4.49
CA GLU A 10 14.36 3.48 -5.01
C GLU A 10 12.96 3.11 -4.48
N VAL A 11 12.33 2.10 -5.10
CA VAL A 11 11.02 1.53 -4.73
C VAL A 11 10.92 1.17 -3.24
N ARG A 12 12.01 0.69 -2.61
CA ARG A 12 12.01 0.34 -1.18
C ARG A 12 11.67 1.53 -0.28
N HIS A 13 12.07 2.75 -0.65
CA HIS A 13 11.77 3.95 0.14
C HIS A 13 10.28 4.29 0.04
N VAL A 14 9.65 4.00 -1.10
CA VAL A 14 8.19 4.12 -1.27
C VAL A 14 7.48 3.10 -0.39
N GLN A 15 7.96 1.85 -0.36
CA GLN A 15 7.41 0.80 0.51
C GLN A 15 7.53 1.18 2.00
N LEU A 16 8.71 1.65 2.43
CA LEU A 16 8.92 2.09 3.82
C LEU A 16 8.07 3.31 4.19
N ALA A 17 7.93 4.30 3.31
CA ALA A 17 7.07 5.46 3.57
C ALA A 17 5.60 5.07 3.69
N ARG A 18 5.10 4.21 2.79
CA ARG A 18 3.73 3.66 2.88
C ARG A 18 3.55 2.82 4.15
N ALA A 19 4.54 2.01 4.51
CA ALA A 19 4.53 1.20 5.72
C ALA A 19 4.43 2.07 6.97
N LEU A 20 5.19 3.18 7.03
CA LEU A 20 5.16 4.12 8.14
C LEU A 20 3.75 4.72 8.33
N PHE A 21 3.13 5.23 7.27
CA PHE A 21 1.80 5.84 7.38
C PHE A 21 0.71 4.81 7.69
N ALA A 22 0.83 3.59 7.16
CA ALA A 22 -0.05 2.48 7.53
C ALA A 22 0.13 2.10 9.01
N ALA A 23 1.37 2.08 9.52
CA ALA A 23 1.64 1.79 10.93
C ALA A 23 1.06 2.85 11.85
N VAL A 24 1.22 4.14 11.51
CA VAL A 24 0.62 5.24 12.26
C VAL A 24 -0.90 5.10 12.30
N ALA A 25 -1.55 4.84 11.17
CA ALA A 25 -3.00 4.63 11.12
C ALA A 25 -3.43 3.42 11.97
N ALA A 26 -2.72 2.30 11.87
CA ALA A 26 -3.00 1.11 12.65
C ALA A 26 -2.90 1.36 14.16
N ILE A 27 -1.85 2.05 14.60
CA ILE A 27 -1.63 2.42 16.01
C ILE A 27 -2.75 3.36 16.49
N MET A 28 -3.07 4.39 15.71
CA MET A 28 -4.13 5.34 16.06
C MET A 28 -5.49 4.67 16.24
N ILE A 29 -5.83 3.66 15.42
CA ILE A 29 -7.08 2.93 15.57
C ILE A 29 -7.01 1.94 16.74
N THR A 30 -6.00 1.07 16.76
CA THR A 30 -5.91 -0.06 17.71
C THR A 30 -5.87 0.38 19.17
N PHE A 31 -5.20 1.51 19.45
CA PHE A 31 -5.04 2.03 20.80
C PHE A 31 -6.02 3.16 21.15
N SER A 32 -6.95 3.50 20.26
CA SER A 32 -8.01 4.45 20.57
C SER A 32 -9.13 3.77 21.34
N SER A 33 -9.60 4.37 22.43
CA SER A 33 -10.85 3.95 23.08
C SER A 33 -12.08 4.36 22.27
N ASP A 34 -11.97 5.42 21.45
CA ASP A 34 -13.04 5.89 20.58
C ASP A 34 -12.90 5.31 19.17
N HIS A 35 -13.84 4.45 18.80
CA HIS A 35 -13.98 3.86 17.46
C HIS A 35 -15.21 4.44 16.71
N SER A 36 -15.53 5.71 16.96
CA SER A 36 -16.57 6.42 16.23
C SER A 36 -16.21 6.66 14.75
N ALA A 37 -17.23 6.93 13.94
CA ALA A 37 -17.02 7.33 12.54
C ALA A 37 -16.17 8.60 12.41
N ALA A 38 -16.29 9.53 13.37
CA ALA A 38 -15.51 10.76 13.40
C ALA A 38 -14.01 10.47 13.51
N VAL A 39 -13.61 9.60 14.44
CA VAL A 39 -12.20 9.18 14.59
C VAL A 39 -11.75 8.33 13.42
N GLY A 40 -12.53 7.32 13.03
CA GLY A 40 -12.19 6.44 11.91
C GLY A 40 -11.96 7.19 10.60
N LEU A 41 -12.84 8.11 10.24
CA LEU A 41 -12.70 8.94 9.04
C LEU A 41 -11.59 9.98 9.15
N ALA A 42 -11.30 10.50 10.35
CA ALA A 42 -10.15 11.39 10.54
C ALA A 42 -8.83 10.67 10.28
N VAL A 43 -8.67 9.47 10.84
CA VAL A 43 -7.46 8.64 10.65
C VAL A 43 -7.36 8.16 9.20
N PHE A 44 -8.46 7.70 8.60
CA PHE A 44 -8.51 7.35 7.19
C PHE A 44 -8.13 8.53 6.29
N SER A 45 -8.65 9.73 6.54
CA SER A 45 -8.32 10.94 5.78
C SER A 45 -6.81 11.24 5.84
N GLY A 46 -6.23 11.25 7.05
CA GLY A 46 -4.78 11.45 7.23
C GLY A 46 -3.95 10.40 6.53
N TYR A 47 -4.31 9.11 6.67
CA TYR A 47 -3.66 8.00 5.99
C TYR A 47 -3.73 8.12 4.46
N ALA A 48 -4.90 8.42 3.91
CA ALA A 48 -5.12 8.51 2.47
C ALA A 48 -4.37 9.70 1.86
N ILE A 49 -4.39 10.87 2.51
CA ILE A 49 -3.64 12.06 2.08
C ILE A 49 -2.13 11.80 2.14
N ALA A 50 -1.63 11.23 3.24
CA ALA A 50 -0.22 10.90 3.37
C ALA A 50 0.24 9.90 2.30
N THR A 51 -0.58 8.87 2.04
CA THR A 51 -0.33 7.88 1.00
C THR A 51 -0.35 8.52 -0.40
N ALA A 52 -1.26 9.46 -0.66
CA ALA A 52 -1.30 10.21 -1.91
C ALA A 52 -0.01 11.01 -2.14
N ILE A 53 0.48 11.70 -1.12
CA ILE A 53 1.74 12.45 -1.17
C ILE A 53 2.90 11.52 -1.50
N VAL A 54 2.96 10.33 -0.88
CA VAL A 54 4.00 9.32 -1.18
C VAL A 54 3.93 8.88 -2.63
N PHE A 55 2.74 8.62 -3.16
CA PHE A 55 2.57 8.22 -4.55
C PHE A 55 2.95 9.31 -5.54
N PHE A 56 2.56 10.58 -5.29
CA PHE A 56 2.98 11.70 -6.13
C PHE A 56 4.49 11.90 -6.08
N ALA A 57 5.11 11.86 -4.89
CA ALA A 57 6.56 11.93 -4.76
C ALA A 57 7.25 10.79 -5.51
N ALA A 58 6.75 9.55 -5.40
CA ALA A 58 7.29 8.40 -6.11
C ALA A 58 7.20 8.54 -7.63
N ALA A 59 6.11 9.10 -8.17
CA ALA A 59 5.96 9.33 -9.60
C ALA A 59 7.10 10.17 -10.17
N TRP A 60 7.60 11.16 -9.42
CA TRP A 60 8.69 12.04 -9.87
C TRP A 60 10.08 11.53 -9.49
N LEU A 61 10.26 11.03 -8.27
CA LEU A 61 11.56 10.69 -7.71
C LEU A 61 12.00 9.25 -8.00
N VAL A 62 11.04 8.33 -8.23
CA VAL A 62 11.32 6.89 -8.32
C VAL A 62 10.99 6.31 -9.69
N TYR A 63 9.92 6.74 -10.36
CA TYR A 63 9.49 6.16 -11.64
C TYR A 63 9.94 6.98 -12.88
N PRO A 64 10.44 6.34 -13.95
CA PRO A 64 10.82 7.02 -15.20
C PRO A 64 9.58 7.59 -15.93
N ALA A 65 9.78 8.48 -16.90
CA ALA A 65 8.72 9.24 -17.58
C ALA A 65 7.60 8.38 -18.25
N GLY A 66 7.84 7.09 -18.53
CA GLY A 66 6.82 6.15 -19.04
C GLY A 66 6.12 5.29 -17.97
N GLY A 67 6.57 5.33 -16.71
CA GLY A 67 6.07 4.47 -15.62
C GLY A 67 5.24 5.20 -14.55
N ARG A 68 4.90 6.48 -14.78
CA ARG A 68 4.27 7.36 -13.77
C ARG A 68 2.76 7.20 -13.65
N GLY A 69 2.10 6.58 -14.62
CA GLY A 69 0.64 6.52 -14.68
C GLY A 69 0.02 5.83 -13.47
N LEU A 70 0.56 4.69 -13.06
CA LEU A 70 0.05 3.92 -11.91
C LEU A 70 0.17 4.69 -10.58
N PRO A 71 1.36 5.19 -10.17
CA PRO A 71 1.46 5.94 -8.92
C PRO A 71 0.64 7.24 -8.96
N VAL A 72 0.56 7.94 -10.10
CA VAL A 72 -0.31 9.14 -10.20
C VAL A 72 -1.78 8.77 -9.98
N LEU A 73 -2.27 7.70 -10.62
CA LEU A 73 -3.66 7.27 -10.48
C LEU A 73 -3.99 6.89 -9.02
N LEU A 74 -3.16 6.06 -8.38
CA LEU A 74 -3.32 5.69 -6.97
C LEU A 74 -3.26 6.91 -6.05
N GLY A 75 -2.38 7.87 -6.35
CA GLY A 75 -2.27 9.12 -5.62
C GLY A 75 -3.54 9.98 -5.72
N VAL A 76 -4.11 10.11 -6.92
CA VAL A 76 -5.36 10.86 -7.14
C VAL A 76 -6.53 10.22 -6.40
N GLU A 77 -6.70 8.90 -6.52
CA GLU A 77 -7.77 8.16 -5.83
C GLU A 77 -7.69 8.35 -4.31
N ALA A 78 -6.48 8.18 -3.73
CA ALA A 78 -6.26 8.37 -2.30
C ALA A 78 -6.46 9.82 -1.86
N LEU A 79 -6.01 10.80 -2.66
CA LEU A 79 -6.20 12.22 -2.34
C LEU A 79 -7.69 12.59 -2.32
N VAL A 80 -8.46 12.15 -3.32
CA VAL A 80 -9.89 12.42 -3.40
C VAL A 80 -10.62 11.81 -2.20
N ALA A 81 -10.36 10.54 -1.89
CA ALA A 81 -10.96 9.88 -0.72
C ALA A 81 -10.58 10.60 0.59
N GLY A 82 -9.32 11.00 0.73
CA GLY A 82 -8.81 11.73 1.88
C GLY A 82 -9.43 13.11 2.06
N MET A 83 -9.59 13.88 0.97
CA MET A 83 -10.23 15.20 1.00
C MET A 83 -11.73 15.10 1.34
N VAL A 84 -12.44 14.15 0.71
CA VAL A 84 -13.87 13.93 0.95
C VAL A 84 -14.12 13.60 2.43
N THR A 85 -13.32 12.71 3.01
CA THR A 85 -13.43 12.32 4.44
C THR A 85 -12.81 13.32 5.41
N GLY A 86 -12.06 14.30 4.89
CA GLY A 86 -11.41 15.36 5.66
C GLY A 86 -12.38 16.38 6.27
N ILE A 87 -13.61 16.47 5.75
CA ILE A 87 -14.62 17.47 6.15
C ILE A 87 -15.34 17.02 7.42
N PRO A 88 -15.10 17.62 8.61
CA PRO A 88 -15.59 17.09 9.88
C PRO A 88 -17.12 16.94 9.98
N PRO A 89 -17.95 17.90 9.50
CA PRO A 89 -19.40 17.76 9.52
C PRO A 89 -19.96 16.57 8.73
N LEU A 90 -19.19 16.01 7.79
CA LEU A 90 -19.66 14.90 6.96
C LEU A 90 -19.36 13.53 7.57
N ARG A 91 -18.58 13.44 8.66
CA ARG A 91 -18.03 12.17 9.18
C ARG A 91 -19.04 11.28 9.90
N THR A 92 -20.00 10.76 9.16
CA THR A 92 -21.06 9.86 9.62
C THR A 92 -20.67 8.39 9.44
N THR A 93 -21.37 7.50 10.14
CA THR A 93 -21.23 6.04 9.96
C THR A 93 -21.45 5.62 8.51
N GLU A 94 -22.48 6.17 7.86
CA GLU A 94 -22.78 5.90 6.46
C GLU A 94 -21.63 6.33 5.54
N MET A 95 -21.09 7.55 5.76
CA MET A 95 -19.96 8.05 4.98
C MET A 95 -18.72 7.15 5.13
N PHE A 96 -18.46 6.64 6.35
CA PHE A 96 -17.34 5.72 6.59
C PHE A 96 -17.46 4.50 5.69
N PHE A 97 -18.59 3.79 5.73
CA PHE A 97 -18.77 2.58 4.92
C PHE A 97 -18.74 2.90 3.42
N ILE A 98 -19.46 3.92 2.96
CA ILE A 98 -19.53 4.26 1.54
C ILE A 98 -18.14 4.61 0.98
N VAL A 99 -17.43 5.54 1.63
CA VAL A 99 -16.18 6.06 1.07
C VAL A 99 -15.03 5.07 1.23
N VAL A 100 -14.90 4.40 2.37
CA VAL A 100 -13.79 3.46 2.60
C VAL A 100 -13.97 2.20 1.74
N ILE A 101 -15.20 1.70 1.55
CA ILE A 101 -15.46 0.60 0.60
C ILE A 101 -15.16 1.04 -0.83
N ALA A 102 -15.69 2.18 -1.27
CA ALA A 102 -15.48 2.66 -2.63
C ALA A 102 -13.99 2.87 -2.93
N TRP A 103 -13.26 3.50 -2.02
CA TRP A 103 -11.81 3.66 -2.11
C TRP A 103 -11.09 2.30 -2.16
N ALA A 104 -11.44 1.37 -1.26
CA ALA A 104 -10.80 0.06 -1.20
C ALA A 104 -11.04 -0.76 -2.49
N VAL A 105 -12.23 -0.66 -3.08
CA VAL A 105 -12.52 -1.29 -4.38
C VAL A 105 -11.68 -0.65 -5.48
N VAL A 106 -11.74 0.68 -5.63
CA VAL A 106 -11.07 1.39 -6.72
C VAL A 106 -9.56 1.20 -6.63
N SER A 107 -8.95 1.53 -5.50
CA SER A 107 -7.50 1.40 -5.33
C SER A 107 -7.03 -0.05 -5.30
N GLY A 108 -7.83 -0.96 -4.73
CA GLY A 108 -7.55 -2.40 -4.75
C GLY A 108 -7.50 -2.96 -6.17
N VAL A 109 -8.48 -2.61 -7.03
CA VAL A 109 -8.47 -2.98 -8.45
C VAL A 109 -7.31 -2.33 -9.19
N THR A 110 -7.08 -1.03 -9.01
CA THR A 110 -6.00 -0.28 -9.67
C THR A 110 -4.64 -0.89 -9.37
N GLU A 111 -4.34 -1.16 -8.09
CA GLU A 111 -3.06 -1.72 -7.67
C GLU A 111 -2.93 -3.20 -8.07
N LEU A 112 -4.01 -3.99 -8.00
CA LEU A 112 -4.04 -5.38 -8.46
C LEU A 112 -3.76 -5.49 -9.96
N VAL A 113 -4.45 -4.71 -10.80
CA VAL A 113 -4.26 -4.71 -12.26
C VAL A 113 -2.85 -4.21 -12.60
N GLY A 114 -2.37 -3.16 -11.91
CA GLY A 114 -1.00 -2.68 -12.02
C GLY A 114 0.04 -3.77 -11.72
N GLY A 115 -0.13 -4.47 -10.59
CA GLY A 115 0.72 -5.59 -10.20
C GLY A 115 0.68 -6.75 -11.19
N LEU A 116 -0.49 -7.13 -11.68
CA LEU A 116 -0.64 -8.20 -12.69
C LEU A 116 0.07 -7.85 -14.00
N ARG A 117 -0.03 -6.60 -14.45
CA ARG A 117 0.69 -6.12 -15.64
C ARG A 117 2.20 -6.13 -15.42
N ALA A 118 2.67 -5.66 -14.27
CA ALA A 118 4.09 -5.67 -13.90
C ALA A 118 4.67 -7.10 -13.84
N ARG A 119 3.93 -8.06 -13.24
CA ARG A 119 4.33 -9.48 -13.21
C ARG A 119 4.46 -10.07 -14.60
N ARG A 120 3.50 -9.79 -15.49
CA ARG A 120 3.55 -10.26 -16.89
C ARG A 120 4.72 -9.67 -17.67
N ALA A 121 5.17 -8.47 -17.30
CA ALA A 121 6.35 -7.82 -17.84
C ALA A 121 7.68 -8.26 -17.18
N GLY A 122 7.65 -9.20 -16.24
CA GLY A 122 8.86 -9.70 -15.56
C GLY A 122 9.40 -8.79 -14.45
N ASP A 123 8.64 -7.79 -13.98
CA ASP A 123 9.05 -6.94 -12.87
C ASP A 123 8.99 -7.71 -11.54
N ALA A 124 10.13 -7.77 -10.84
CA ALA A 124 10.27 -8.41 -9.54
C ALA A 124 9.29 -7.87 -8.49
N ASN A 125 8.88 -6.60 -8.58
CA ASN A 125 7.95 -5.96 -7.63
C ASN A 125 6.48 -6.22 -7.97
N GLY A 126 6.17 -6.86 -9.11
CA GLY A 126 4.79 -7.08 -9.53
C GLY A 126 3.99 -7.97 -8.57
N ARG A 127 4.65 -8.92 -7.89
CA ARG A 127 4.01 -9.80 -6.90
C ARG A 127 3.50 -9.02 -5.69
N ASP A 128 4.26 -8.02 -5.24
CA ASP A 128 3.87 -7.18 -4.10
C ASP A 128 2.63 -6.35 -4.45
N GLY A 129 2.59 -5.75 -5.65
CA GLY A 129 1.42 -5.00 -6.11
C GLY A 129 0.14 -5.86 -6.17
N VAL A 130 0.26 -7.13 -6.60
CA VAL A 130 -0.88 -8.07 -6.58
C VAL A 130 -1.36 -8.35 -5.16
N LEU A 131 -0.45 -8.59 -4.23
CA LEU A 131 -0.80 -8.88 -2.83
C LEU A 131 -1.45 -7.67 -2.17
N ILE A 132 -0.89 -6.47 -2.37
CA ILE A 132 -1.44 -5.23 -1.82
C ILE A 132 -2.86 -5.00 -2.38
N GLY A 133 -3.03 -5.06 -3.70
CA GLY A 133 -4.35 -4.90 -4.31
C GLY A 133 -5.37 -5.93 -3.80
N ALA A 134 -4.96 -7.20 -3.64
CA ALA A 134 -5.82 -8.25 -3.10
C ALA A 134 -6.20 -7.99 -1.62
N ILE A 135 -5.26 -7.53 -0.79
CA ILE A 135 -5.51 -7.18 0.62
C ILE A 135 -6.44 -5.96 0.72
N THR A 136 -6.28 -4.96 -0.14
CA THR A 136 -7.18 -3.79 -0.20
C THR A 136 -8.58 -4.19 -0.67
N LEU A 137 -8.71 -5.13 -1.61
CA LEU A 137 -10.03 -5.70 -1.96
C LEU A 137 -10.63 -6.51 -0.80
N ALA A 138 -9.80 -7.23 -0.05
CA ALA A 138 -10.25 -7.94 1.14
C ALA A 138 -10.78 -6.99 2.22
N LEU A 139 -10.23 -5.78 2.36
CA LEU A 139 -10.80 -4.72 3.19
C LEU A 139 -12.22 -4.35 2.72
N ALA A 140 -12.43 -4.14 1.42
CA ALA A 140 -13.75 -3.83 0.88
C ALA A 140 -14.77 -4.93 1.20
N VAL A 141 -14.38 -6.20 0.99
CA VAL A 141 -15.22 -7.36 1.33
C VAL A 141 -15.50 -7.42 2.83
N GLY A 142 -14.48 -7.23 3.67
CA GLY A 142 -14.62 -7.22 5.12
C GLY A 142 -15.63 -6.18 5.60
N LEU A 143 -15.58 -4.96 5.04
CA LEU A 143 -16.51 -3.88 5.37
C LEU A 143 -17.93 -4.13 4.82
N LEU A 144 -18.07 -4.73 3.64
CA LEU A 144 -19.38 -5.10 3.07
C LEU A 144 -20.14 -6.13 3.92
N LEU A 145 -19.40 -6.96 4.67
CA LEU A 145 -19.99 -7.96 5.57
C LEU A 145 -20.43 -7.37 6.91
N VAL A 146 -20.03 -6.14 7.24
CA VAL A 146 -20.44 -5.47 8.48
C VAL A 146 -21.81 -4.82 8.27
N ASN A 147 -22.78 -5.17 9.12
CA ASN A 147 -24.05 -4.45 9.16
C ASN A 147 -23.86 -3.09 9.86
N PRO A 148 -24.08 -1.94 9.19
CA PRO A 148 -23.89 -0.61 9.79
C PRO A 148 -24.82 -0.33 10.98
N THR A 149 -25.98 -0.98 11.03
CA THR A 149 -26.95 -0.83 12.13
C THR A 149 -26.75 -1.88 13.24
N TYR A 150 -25.71 -2.70 13.15
CA TYR A 150 -25.39 -3.68 14.19
C TYR A 150 -25.18 -2.97 15.53
N SER A 151 -25.79 -3.52 16.58
CA SER A 151 -25.68 -3.03 17.95
C SER A 151 -25.87 -4.21 18.90
N LEU A 152 -24.84 -4.52 19.67
CA LEU A 152 -24.88 -5.53 20.72
C LEU A 152 -24.42 -4.91 22.03
N GLN A 153 -25.34 -4.83 23.00
CA GLN A 153 -25.02 -4.41 24.36
C GLN A 153 -24.28 -5.53 25.08
N TYR A 154 -23.16 -5.19 25.74
CA TYR A 154 -22.34 -6.08 26.54
C TYR A 154 -22.45 -5.72 28.04
N VAL A 155 -21.61 -6.31 28.88
CA VAL A 155 -21.58 -6.04 30.33
C VAL A 155 -21.36 -4.55 30.61
N GLY A 156 -22.25 -3.97 31.41
CA GLY A 156 -22.25 -2.53 31.72
C GLY A 156 -22.81 -1.68 30.58
N ASP A 157 -22.23 -0.51 30.35
CA ASP A 157 -22.65 0.44 29.31
C ASP A 157 -21.89 0.26 27.97
N LEU A 158 -21.11 -0.82 27.83
CA LEU A 158 -20.34 -1.10 26.62
C LEU A 158 -21.25 -1.65 25.52
N THR A 159 -21.25 -0.99 24.35
CA THR A 159 -22.01 -1.44 23.18
C THR A 159 -21.07 -1.67 22.00
N LEU A 160 -21.07 -2.88 21.46
CA LEU A 160 -20.39 -3.19 20.20
C LEU A 160 -21.30 -2.80 19.04
N THR A 161 -20.88 -1.82 18.26
CA THR A 161 -21.66 -1.32 17.11
C THR A 161 -21.00 -1.68 15.78
N GLY A 162 -21.77 -1.62 14.70
CA GLY A 162 -21.26 -1.83 13.34
C GLY A 162 -20.10 -0.89 13.01
N ILE A 163 -20.16 0.38 13.43
CA ILE A 163 -19.06 1.32 13.21
C ILE A 163 -17.79 0.95 13.97
N VAL A 164 -17.90 0.47 15.22
CA VAL A 164 -16.74 -0.01 15.98
C VAL A 164 -16.04 -1.15 15.25
N ILE A 165 -16.82 -2.09 14.72
CA ILE A 165 -16.30 -3.20 13.91
C ILE A 165 -15.65 -2.67 12.63
N GLY A 166 -16.32 -1.78 11.89
CA GLY A 166 -15.81 -1.23 10.64
C GLY A 166 -14.50 -0.46 10.80
N VAL A 167 -14.41 0.40 11.82
CA VAL A 167 -13.18 1.13 12.15
C VAL A 167 -12.07 0.16 12.55
N GLY A 168 -12.37 -0.85 13.37
CA GLY A 168 -11.42 -1.89 13.74
C GLY A 168 -10.89 -2.69 12.54
N VAL A 169 -11.77 -3.05 11.58
CA VAL A 169 -11.39 -3.74 10.33
C VAL A 169 -10.43 -2.88 9.50
N PHE A 170 -10.68 -1.56 9.40
CA PHE A 170 -9.75 -0.63 8.76
C PHE A 170 -8.38 -0.59 9.48
N GLY A 171 -8.37 -0.53 10.80
CA GLY A 171 -7.13 -0.61 11.60
C GLY A 171 -6.35 -1.90 11.37
N GLY A 172 -7.06 -3.04 11.31
CA GLY A 172 -6.48 -4.35 10.97
C GLY A 172 -5.86 -4.38 9.57
N TYR A 173 -6.56 -3.85 8.56
CA TYR A 173 -6.01 -3.67 7.22
C TYR A 173 -4.72 -2.83 7.24
N ALA A 174 -4.73 -1.69 7.93
CA ALA A 174 -3.57 -0.81 8.02
C ALA A 174 -2.38 -1.53 8.68
N ALA A 175 -2.61 -2.34 9.72
CA ALA A 175 -1.58 -3.14 10.37
C ALA A 175 -0.96 -4.17 9.40
N VAL A 176 -1.80 -4.88 8.64
CA VAL A 176 -1.32 -5.86 7.64
C VAL A 176 -0.48 -5.17 6.56
N ILE A 177 -0.93 -4.04 6.03
CA ILE A 177 -0.19 -3.26 5.02
C ILE A 177 1.14 -2.76 5.60
N ALA A 178 1.14 -2.25 6.83
CA ALA A 178 2.35 -1.78 7.50
C ALA A 178 3.41 -2.87 7.61
N VAL A 179 3.03 -4.05 8.09
CA VAL A 179 3.94 -5.19 8.23
C VAL A 179 4.42 -5.68 6.88
N PHE A 180 3.50 -5.87 5.93
CA PHE A 180 3.84 -6.37 4.59
C PHE A 180 4.85 -5.45 3.88
N LEU A 181 4.55 -4.15 3.84
CA LEU A 181 5.42 -3.16 3.19
C LEU A 181 6.71 -2.91 3.96
N GLY A 182 6.67 -3.00 5.29
CA GLY A 182 7.87 -2.90 6.13
C GLY A 182 8.85 -4.03 5.82
N ILE A 183 8.36 -5.28 5.79
CA ILE A 183 9.18 -6.45 5.41
C ILE A 183 9.72 -6.30 3.99
N ALA A 184 8.87 -5.89 3.03
CA ALA A 184 9.29 -5.70 1.65
C ALA A 184 10.38 -4.62 1.52
N GLY A 185 10.23 -3.50 2.23
CA GLY A 185 11.18 -2.38 2.20
C GLY A 185 12.55 -2.72 2.82
N PHE A 186 12.60 -3.62 3.80
CA PHE A 186 13.84 -4.09 4.42
C PHE A 186 14.40 -5.38 3.79
N SER A 187 13.71 -5.99 2.83
CA SER A 187 14.13 -7.25 2.22
C SER A 187 15.40 -7.08 1.36
N PRO A 188 16.47 -7.86 1.58
CA PRO A 188 17.66 -7.81 0.74
C PRO A 188 17.36 -8.21 -0.71
N ARG A 189 17.86 -7.45 -1.68
CA ARG A 189 17.83 -7.85 -3.09
C ARG A 189 19.06 -8.67 -3.43
N HIS A 190 18.88 -9.84 -4.05
CA HIS A 190 19.98 -10.55 -4.69
C HIS A 190 20.44 -9.74 -5.91
N THR A 191 21.63 -9.16 -5.81
CA THR A 191 22.34 -8.71 -7.01
C THR A 191 22.82 -9.97 -7.72
N PRO A 192 22.34 -10.29 -8.93
CA PRO A 192 22.91 -11.40 -9.68
C PRO A 192 24.40 -11.10 -9.87
N VAL A 193 25.25 -11.94 -9.29
CA VAL A 193 26.68 -11.91 -9.57
C VAL A 193 26.79 -12.21 -11.05
N VAL A 194 27.26 -11.24 -11.83
CA VAL A 194 27.67 -11.50 -13.22
C VAL A 194 28.85 -12.47 -13.09
N THR A 195 28.59 -13.76 -13.26
CA THR A 195 29.66 -14.74 -13.43
C THR A 195 30.37 -14.37 -14.73
N GLU A 196 31.49 -13.67 -14.63
CA GLU A 196 32.45 -13.61 -15.73
C GLU A 196 32.78 -15.06 -16.09
N ALA A 197 32.38 -15.46 -17.29
CA ALA A 197 32.79 -16.75 -17.84
C ALA A 197 34.32 -16.81 -17.79
N PRO A 198 34.93 -17.90 -17.28
CA PRO A 198 36.37 -17.99 -17.21
C PRO A 198 36.94 -17.81 -18.60
N ALA A 199 37.81 -16.82 -18.76
CA ALA A 199 38.55 -16.60 -19.99
C ALA A 199 39.22 -17.92 -20.36
N SER A 200 38.80 -18.50 -21.49
CA SER A 200 39.43 -19.65 -22.10
C SER A 200 40.93 -19.35 -22.21
N SER A 201 41.74 -20.00 -21.39
CA SER A 201 43.18 -20.02 -21.51
C SER A 201 43.55 -20.84 -22.75
N ALA A 202 43.41 -20.23 -23.92
CA ALA A 202 44.06 -20.70 -25.14
C ALA A 202 45.56 -20.44 -24.99
N ARG A 203 46.26 -21.39 -24.37
CA ARG A 203 47.72 -21.48 -24.42
C ARG A 203 48.12 -22.87 -24.91
N SER A 204 48.81 -22.86 -26.05
CA SER A 204 49.79 -23.85 -26.55
C SER A 204 49.28 -25.11 -27.29
N ALA A 205 49.32 -25.04 -28.62
CA ALA A 205 49.89 -26.11 -29.46
C ALA A 205 50.29 -25.52 -30.84
N GLY A 206 51.56 -25.67 -31.21
CA GLY A 206 52.18 -25.11 -32.42
C GLY A 206 53.62 -24.71 -32.09
N GLU A 207 54.45 -25.65 -31.63
CA GLU A 207 55.13 -26.70 -32.40
C GLU A 207 56.44 -26.19 -33.02
N ILE A 208 57.45 -27.02 -32.80
CA ILE A 208 58.87 -26.87 -33.08
C ILE A 208 59.10 -27.12 -34.57
N VAL A 209 59.98 -26.29 -35.17
CA VAL A 209 60.96 -26.52 -36.26
C VAL A 209 60.97 -25.32 -37.21
#